data_AF-A0A060WK07-F1
#
_entry.id   AF-A0A060WK07-F1
#
_cell.length_a   1.000
_cell.length_b   1.000
_cell.length_c   1.000
_cell.angle_alpha   90.00
_cell.angle_beta   90.00
_cell.angle_gamma   90.00
#
_symmetry.space_group_name_H-M   'P 1'
#
loop_
_entity.id
_entity.type
_entity.pdbx_description
1 polymer ?
#
loop_
_entity_poly.entity_id
_entity_poly.type
_entity_poly.pdbx_seq_one_letter_code
_entity_poly.pdbx_strand_id
1 'polypeptide(L)'
;MLKLRNNVATNPCLGAEEEITVDEILSDDKLRAENNYVQSCIDWNRDVLKRELGLDDDDIIDLPILFHVMEENRAVAYYPDMVNMVVLGKNLGIPKPFGPKVDGRCALEAEMTSLMEGLGLSCTYIDDFASYHKLLGEVHCGSNVRREPFSFKWWNLEM
;
A
#
# COMPACT_ATOMS: atom_id res chain seq x y z
N MET A 1 -13.73 -12.98 -15.78
CA MET A 1 -12.84 -11.83 -16.04
C MET A 1 -12.47 -11.25 -14.69
N LEU A 2 -11.17 -11.19 -14.38
CA LEU A 2 -10.63 -10.69 -13.11
C LEU A 2 -10.74 -9.16 -13.10
N LYS A 3 -11.50 -8.59 -12.17
CA LYS A 3 -11.85 -7.17 -12.14
C LYS A 3 -11.44 -6.51 -10.82
N LEU A 4 -10.88 -5.31 -10.91
CA LEU A 4 -10.41 -4.45 -9.84
C LEU A 4 -11.34 -3.24 -9.70
N ARG A 5 -11.57 -2.77 -8.47
CA ARG A 5 -12.13 -1.43 -8.27
C ARG A 5 -11.01 -0.42 -8.36
N ASN A 6 -11.21 0.60 -9.20
CA ASN A 6 -10.23 1.62 -9.47
C ASN A 6 -10.86 3.00 -9.31
N ASN A 7 -10.02 4.00 -9.07
CA ASN A 7 -10.35 5.40 -9.07
C ASN A 7 -9.54 6.10 -10.18
N VAL A 8 -9.75 5.80 -11.47
CA VAL A 8 -9.32 6.73 -12.55
C VAL A 8 -10.30 7.90 -12.59
N ALA A 9 -10.39 8.65 -11.50
CA ALA A 9 -11.08 9.91 -11.51
C ALA A 9 -10.06 10.98 -11.93
N THR A 10 -10.04 11.30 -13.21
CA THR A 10 -9.49 12.57 -13.74
C THR A 10 -10.27 13.80 -13.24
N ASN A 11 -11.07 13.67 -12.17
CA ASN A 11 -11.96 14.71 -11.67
C ASN A 11 -12.17 14.56 -10.15
N PRO A 12 -11.91 15.58 -9.32
CA PRO A 12 -12.05 15.52 -7.86
C PRO A 12 -13.49 15.33 -7.34
N CYS A 13 -14.47 15.19 -8.24
CA CYS A 13 -15.88 15.03 -7.91
C CYS A 13 -16.36 13.64 -8.31
N LEU A 14 -16.46 12.73 -7.33
CA LEU A 14 -17.32 11.53 -7.34
C LEU A 14 -17.46 10.84 -8.72
N GLY A 15 -16.34 10.38 -9.28
CA GLY A 15 -16.36 9.51 -10.47
C GLY A 15 -17.06 8.17 -10.17
N ALA A 16 -17.78 7.64 -11.15
CA ALA A 16 -18.47 6.36 -11.05
C ALA A 16 -17.48 5.22 -10.76
N GLU A 17 -17.92 4.21 -9.99
CA GLU A 17 -17.15 2.98 -9.78
C GLU A 17 -16.99 2.24 -11.11
N GLU A 18 -15.81 2.32 -11.72
CA GLU A 18 -15.50 1.55 -12.92
C GLU A 18 -14.70 0.30 -12.54
N GLU A 19 -15.25 -0.87 -12.92
CA GLU A 19 -14.54 -2.14 -12.80
C GLU A 19 -13.57 -2.26 -13.97
N ILE A 20 -12.27 -2.24 -13.69
CA ILE A 20 -11.21 -2.44 -14.69
C ILE A 20 -10.70 -3.88 -14.63
N THR A 21 -10.40 -4.48 -15.77
CA THR A 21 -9.91 -5.84 -15.85
C THR A 21 -8.39 -5.90 -15.74
N VAL A 22 -7.85 -7.05 -15.31
CA VAL A 22 -6.38 -7.24 -15.24
C VAL A 22 -5.74 -7.08 -16.62
N ASP A 23 -6.38 -7.58 -17.69
CA ASP A 23 -5.86 -7.44 -19.06
C ASP A 23 -5.78 -5.96 -19.50
N GLU A 24 -6.79 -5.15 -19.15
CA GLU A 24 -6.77 -3.71 -19.42
C GLU A 24 -5.61 -3.02 -18.69
N ILE A 25 -5.41 -3.32 -17.39
CA ILE A 25 -4.27 -2.80 -16.61
C ILE A 25 -2.93 -3.19 -17.24
N LEU A 26 -2.76 -4.46 -17.62
CA LEU A 26 -1.52 -4.96 -18.21
C LEU A 26 -1.24 -4.35 -19.59
N SER A 27 -2.30 -4.01 -20.34
CA SER A 27 -2.21 -3.37 -21.65
C SER A 27 -2.00 -1.85 -21.59
N ASP A 28 -2.10 -1.22 -20.42
CA ASP A 28 -1.95 0.22 -20.26
C ASP A 28 -0.47 0.62 -20.19
N ASP A 29 0.08 1.00 -21.34
CA ASP A 29 1.47 1.47 -21.48
C ASP A 29 1.77 2.73 -20.66
N LYS A 30 0.77 3.61 -20.46
CA LYS A 30 0.92 4.83 -19.68
C LYS A 30 1.04 4.49 -18.20
N LEU A 31 0.10 3.70 -17.67
CA LEU A 31 0.12 3.24 -16.28
C LEU A 31 1.43 2.49 -15.96
N ARG A 32 1.92 1.67 -16.90
CA ARG A 32 3.20 0.97 -16.76
C ARG A 32 4.38 1.95 -16.69
N ALA A 33 4.42 2.97 -17.55
CA ALA A 33 5.47 3.98 -17.51
C ALA A 33 5.46 4.80 -16.19
N GLU A 34 4.28 5.15 -15.71
CA GLU A 34 4.09 5.82 -14.42
C GLU A 34 4.58 4.96 -13.25
N ASN A 35 4.22 3.68 -13.21
CA ASN A 35 4.65 2.78 -12.15
C ASN A 35 6.16 2.46 -12.24
N ASN A 36 6.77 2.44 -13.43
CA ASN A 36 8.23 2.35 -13.55
C ASN A 36 8.94 3.57 -12.93
N TYR A 37 8.38 4.77 -13.14
CA TYR A 37 8.88 5.98 -12.48
C TYR A 37 8.73 5.89 -10.97
N VAL A 38 7.55 5.52 -10.47
CA VAL A 38 7.30 5.38 -9.02
C VAL A 38 8.20 4.30 -8.42
N GLN A 39 8.38 3.16 -9.10
CA GLN A 39 9.31 2.11 -8.67
C GLN A 39 10.73 2.65 -8.52
N SER A 40 11.23 3.45 -9.49
CA SER A 40 12.56 4.06 -9.35
C SER A 40 12.71 4.97 -8.12
N CYS A 41 11.63 5.66 -7.74
CA CYS A 41 11.60 6.49 -6.53
C CYS A 41 11.62 5.61 -5.25
N ILE A 42 10.89 4.50 -5.26
CA ILE A 42 10.87 3.53 -4.15
C ILE A 42 12.23 2.84 -4.03
N ASP A 43 12.82 2.38 -5.13
CA ASP A 43 14.14 1.72 -5.17
C ASP A 43 15.23 2.64 -4.63
N TRP A 44 15.19 3.92 -4.99
CA TRP A 44 16.11 4.91 -4.41
C TRP A 44 15.98 4.98 -2.88
N ASN A 45 14.76 4.99 -2.35
CA ASN A 45 14.53 4.97 -0.91
C ASN A 45 14.95 3.63 -0.28
N ARG A 46 14.74 2.50 -0.98
CA ARG A 46 15.22 1.18 -0.55
C ARG A 46 16.73 1.20 -0.34
N ASP A 47 17.48 1.73 -1.31
CA ASP A 47 18.94 1.84 -1.21
C ASP A 47 19.40 2.76 -0.07
N VAL A 48 18.70 3.88 0.14
CA VAL A 48 18.95 4.78 1.28
C VAL A 48 18.70 4.05 2.59
N LEU A 49 17.55 3.38 2.76
CA LEU A 49 17.18 2.68 3.98
C LEU A 49 18.16 1.53 4.29
N LYS A 50 18.53 0.73 3.28
CA LYS A 50 19.54 -0.33 3.44
C LYS A 50 20.86 0.23 3.94
N ARG A 51 21.33 1.35 3.38
CA ARG A 51 22.59 1.98 3.77
C ARG A 51 22.54 2.60 5.16
N GLU A 52 21.52 3.40 5.47
CA GLU A 52 21.46 4.20 6.71
C GLU A 52 21.01 3.38 7.92
N LEU A 53 20.21 2.32 7.71
CA LEU A 53 19.70 1.46 8.79
C LEU A 53 20.39 0.09 8.87
N GLY A 54 21.31 -0.21 7.94
CA GLY A 54 22.04 -1.47 7.88
C GLY A 54 21.17 -2.68 7.53
N LEU A 55 20.13 -2.47 6.71
CA LEU A 55 19.20 -3.53 6.29
C LEU A 55 19.74 -4.31 5.09
N ASP A 56 19.39 -5.58 5.01
CA ASP A 56 19.56 -6.40 3.80
C ASP A 56 18.20 -6.67 3.11
N ASP A 57 18.20 -7.55 2.10
CA ASP A 57 16.97 -7.88 1.37
C ASP A 57 16.05 -8.82 2.14
N ASP A 58 16.56 -9.55 3.14
CA ASP A 58 15.76 -10.44 4.00
C ASP A 58 14.96 -9.64 5.04
N ASP A 59 15.39 -8.41 5.34
CA ASP A 59 14.67 -7.45 6.21
C ASP A 59 13.47 -6.76 5.51
N ILE A 60 13.31 -6.92 4.20
CA ILE A 60 12.38 -6.13 3.39
C ILE A 60 11.35 -7.02 2.71
N ILE A 61 10.07 -6.67 2.88
CA ILE A 61 8.95 -7.32 2.19
C ILE A 61 8.33 -6.32 1.22
N ASP A 62 8.29 -6.70 -0.06
CA ASP A 62 7.61 -5.94 -1.11
C ASP A 62 6.12 -6.25 -1.12
N LEU A 63 5.29 -5.21 -1.20
CA LEU A 63 3.83 -5.33 -1.29
C LEU A 63 3.36 -4.96 -2.70
N PRO A 64 2.39 -5.70 -3.28
CA PRO A 64 1.87 -5.39 -4.60
C PRO A 64 0.94 -4.17 -4.51
N ILE A 65 1.47 -2.99 -4.86
CA ILE A 65 0.76 -1.70 -4.87
C ILE A 65 0.98 -1.03 -6.22
N LEU A 66 -0.07 -0.44 -6.78
CA LEU A 66 -0.01 0.37 -8.00
C LEU A 66 -0.31 1.84 -7.69
N PHE A 67 0.28 2.71 -8.49
CA PHE A 67 0.11 4.15 -8.42
C PHE A 67 -0.35 4.73 -9.75
N HIS A 68 -0.94 5.92 -9.68
CA HIS A 68 -1.14 6.81 -10.83
C HIS A 68 -0.36 8.10 -10.59
N VAL A 69 0.22 8.70 -11.63
CA VAL A 69 0.94 9.97 -11.51
C VAL A 69 0.03 11.12 -11.97
N MET A 70 -0.28 12.02 -11.05
CA MET A 70 -1.02 13.25 -11.29
C MET A 70 -0.12 14.34 -11.89
N GLU A 71 -0.71 15.52 -12.13
CA GLU A 71 0.03 16.72 -12.49
C GLU A 71 1.18 16.99 -11.50
N GLU A 72 2.24 17.66 -11.99
CA GLU A 72 3.46 17.95 -11.23
C GLU A 72 4.28 16.70 -10.82
N ASN A 73 4.11 15.56 -11.49
CA ASN A 73 4.83 14.30 -11.21
C ASN A 73 4.61 13.75 -9.78
N ARG A 74 3.42 13.97 -9.20
CA ARG A 74 3.07 13.42 -7.88
C ARG A 74 2.29 12.11 -8.02
N ALA A 75 2.72 11.09 -7.29
CA ALA A 75 2.04 9.80 -7.28
C ALA A 75 0.89 9.77 -6.26
N VAL A 76 -0.22 9.12 -6.63
CA VAL A 76 -1.33 8.74 -5.75
C VAL A 76 -1.62 7.26 -5.91
N ALA A 77 -2.20 6.63 -4.89
CA ALA A 77 -2.51 5.20 -4.91
C ALA A 77 -3.63 4.91 -5.94
N TYR A 78 -3.43 3.87 -6.76
CA TYR A 78 -4.38 3.46 -7.81
C TYR A 78 -5.58 2.69 -7.23
N TYR A 79 -5.33 1.91 -6.19
CA TYR A 79 -6.31 1.28 -5.29
C TYR A 79 -5.82 1.50 -3.85
N PRO A 80 -6.65 1.22 -2.81
CA PRO A 80 -6.27 1.48 -1.42
C PRO A 80 -4.88 0.94 -1.05
N ASP A 81 -4.02 1.83 -0.58
CA ASP A 81 -2.60 1.56 -0.36
C ASP A 81 -2.39 0.68 0.88
N MET A 82 -2.18 -0.62 0.66
CA MET A 82 -2.05 -1.60 1.73
C MET A 82 -0.90 -1.32 2.71
N VAL A 83 0.16 -0.59 2.32
CA VAL A 83 1.27 -0.26 3.24
C VAL A 83 0.84 0.78 4.28
N ASN A 84 -0.16 1.61 3.96
CA ASN A 84 -0.71 2.66 4.83
C ASN A 84 -1.65 2.07 5.90
N MET A 85 -1.18 1.04 6.61
CA MET A 85 -1.92 0.26 7.59
C MET A 85 -1.70 0.75 9.03
N VAL A 86 -2.62 0.39 9.93
CA VAL A 86 -2.41 0.55 11.38
C VAL A 86 -1.84 -0.73 11.99
N VAL A 87 -0.72 -0.62 12.71
CA VAL A 87 -0.01 -1.75 13.32
C VAL A 87 -0.25 -1.81 14.83
N LEU A 88 -1.00 -2.82 15.30
CA LEU A 88 -1.37 -3.06 16.70
C LEU A 88 -0.74 -4.37 17.21
N GLY A 89 0.57 -4.36 17.41
CA GLY A 89 1.33 -5.55 17.77
C GLY A 89 1.33 -6.53 16.60
N LYS A 90 0.76 -7.72 16.78
CA LYS A 90 0.63 -8.73 15.72
C LYS A 90 -0.60 -8.53 14.81
N ASN A 91 -1.48 -7.58 15.12
CA ASN A 91 -2.70 -7.35 14.35
C ASN A 91 -2.53 -6.14 13.43
N LEU A 92 -2.75 -6.34 12.14
CA LEU A 92 -2.63 -5.32 11.10
C LEU A 92 -4.01 -4.91 10.62
N GLY A 93 -4.34 -3.62 10.72
CA GLY A 93 -5.53 -3.05 10.09
C GLY A 93 -5.14 -2.46 8.74
N ILE A 94 -5.40 -3.20 7.67
CA ILE A 94 -4.89 -2.94 6.32
C ILE A 94 -6.03 -2.34 5.48
N PRO A 95 -5.80 -1.27 4.70
CA PRO A 95 -6.77 -0.76 3.73
C PRO A 95 -7.21 -1.87 2.77
N LYS A 96 -8.51 -2.01 2.54
CA LYS A 96 -9.04 -3.10 1.71
C LYS A 96 -8.78 -2.78 0.24
N PRO A 97 -7.96 -3.55 -0.50
CA PRO A 97 -7.50 -3.15 -1.84
C PRO A 97 -8.55 -3.34 -2.94
N PHE A 98 -9.65 -4.05 -2.67
CA PHE A 98 -10.68 -4.41 -3.67
C PHE A 98 -10.10 -5.02 -4.96
N GLY A 99 -9.09 -5.88 -4.75
CA GLY A 99 -8.36 -6.62 -5.76
C GLY A 99 -9.19 -7.55 -6.64
N PRO A 100 -8.59 -8.07 -7.72
CA PRO A 100 -9.27 -9.00 -8.59
C PRO A 100 -9.57 -10.31 -7.88
N LYS A 101 -10.77 -10.86 -8.12
CA LYS A 101 -11.22 -12.09 -7.45
C LYS A 101 -10.83 -13.35 -8.23
N VAL A 102 -9.90 -14.13 -7.67
CA VAL A 102 -9.57 -15.50 -8.12
C VAL A 102 -10.25 -16.47 -7.15
N ASP A 103 -11.06 -17.39 -7.66
CA ASP A 103 -11.83 -18.36 -6.84
C ASP A 103 -12.64 -17.72 -5.70
N GLY A 104 -13.21 -16.55 -5.97
CA GLY A 104 -14.02 -15.78 -5.02
C GLY A 104 -13.24 -14.98 -3.98
N ARG A 105 -11.90 -15.05 -3.97
CA ARG A 105 -11.02 -14.33 -3.03
C ARG A 105 -10.24 -13.24 -3.75
N CYS A 106 -10.07 -12.10 -3.09
CA CYS A 106 -9.24 -11.00 -3.58
C CYS A 106 -7.77 -11.45 -3.63
N ALA A 107 -7.15 -11.43 -4.82
CA ALA A 107 -5.78 -11.90 -5.01
C ALA A 107 -4.75 -11.05 -4.24
N LEU A 108 -4.96 -9.74 -4.13
CA LEU A 108 -4.09 -8.85 -3.38
C LEU A 108 -4.18 -9.10 -1.87
N GLU A 109 -5.38 -9.37 -1.34
CA GLU A 109 -5.55 -9.78 0.06
C GLU A 109 -4.89 -11.14 0.31
N ALA A 110 -5.01 -12.09 -0.63
CA ALA A 110 -4.37 -13.40 -0.51
C ALA A 110 -2.83 -13.29 -0.48
N GLU A 111 -2.24 -12.49 -1.36
CA GLU A 111 -0.79 -12.25 -1.40
C GLU A 111 -0.30 -11.56 -0.11
N MET A 112 -0.95 -10.46 0.29
CA MET A 112 -0.62 -9.75 1.53
C MET A 112 -0.72 -10.68 2.76
N THR A 113 -1.79 -11.49 2.83
CA THR A 113 -1.95 -12.46 3.91
C THR A 113 -0.82 -13.50 3.90
N SER A 114 -0.48 -14.04 2.73
CA SER A 114 0.60 -15.03 2.59
C SER A 114 1.95 -14.51 3.09
N LEU A 115 2.30 -13.26 2.75
CA LEU A 115 3.54 -12.63 3.19
C LEU A 115 3.59 -12.41 4.71
N MET A 116 2.45 -12.03 5.31
CA MET A 116 2.37 -11.68 6.74
C MET A 116 2.20 -12.90 7.66
N GLU A 117 1.50 -13.96 7.21
CA GLU A 117 1.26 -15.17 8.00
C GLU A 117 2.56 -15.89 8.35
N GLY A 118 3.55 -15.88 7.45
CA GLY A 118 4.89 -16.44 7.72
C GLY A 118 5.61 -15.78 8.90
N LEU A 119 5.24 -14.55 9.24
CA LEU A 119 5.76 -13.78 10.38
C LEU A 119 4.89 -13.89 11.64
N GLY A 120 3.78 -14.64 11.57
CA GLY A 120 2.79 -14.74 12.64
C GLY A 120 2.01 -13.44 12.87
N LEU A 121 1.81 -12.65 11.82
CA LEU A 121 0.98 -11.44 11.81
C LEU A 121 -0.43 -11.76 11.31
N SER A 122 -1.44 -11.10 11.88
CA SER A 122 -2.85 -11.27 11.56
C SER A 122 -3.35 -10.08 10.74
N CYS A 123 -3.85 -10.34 9.53
CA CYS A 123 -4.38 -9.33 8.63
C CYS A 123 -5.89 -9.11 8.82
N THR A 124 -6.30 -7.86 9.01
CA THR A 124 -7.71 -7.42 8.98
C THR A 124 -7.87 -6.35 7.90
N TYR A 125 -8.68 -6.62 6.88
CA TYR A 125 -8.91 -5.68 5.77
C TYR A 125 -10.08 -4.75 6.07
N ILE A 126 -9.82 -3.45 6.11
CA ILE A 126 -10.75 -2.40 6.49
C ILE A 126 -11.24 -1.70 5.22
N ASP A 127 -12.54 -1.71 4.98
CA ASP A 127 -13.14 -0.92 3.91
C ASP A 127 -13.12 0.57 4.28
N ASP A 128 -12.14 1.29 3.74
CA ASP A 128 -11.97 2.73 3.89
C ASP A 128 -12.12 3.47 2.55
N PHE A 129 -12.58 2.78 1.50
CA PHE A 129 -12.54 3.27 0.12
C PHE A 129 -13.27 4.62 -0.04
N ALA A 130 -14.50 4.70 0.44
CA ALA A 130 -15.31 5.91 0.33
C ALA A 130 -14.93 6.99 1.35
N SER A 131 -14.51 6.56 2.54
CA SER A 131 -14.26 7.44 3.70
C SER A 131 -12.87 8.09 3.69
N TYR A 132 -11.86 7.41 3.14
CA TYR A 132 -10.46 7.86 3.19
C TYR A 132 -9.80 7.78 1.80
N HIS A 133 -9.82 6.62 1.11
CA HIS A 133 -9.06 6.45 -0.14
C HIS A 133 -9.43 7.49 -1.20
N LYS A 134 -10.73 7.74 -1.42
CA LYS A 134 -11.21 8.78 -2.35
C LYS A 134 -10.76 10.20 -1.98
N LEU A 135 -10.32 10.42 -0.75
CA LEU A 135 -9.77 11.67 -0.22
C LEU A 135 -8.23 11.66 -0.15
N LEU A 136 -7.58 10.72 -0.85
CA LEU A 136 -6.12 10.57 -0.96
C LEU A 136 -5.42 10.19 0.37
N GLY A 137 -6.07 9.36 1.19
CA GLY A 137 -5.44 8.77 2.38
C GLY A 137 -6.06 7.42 2.75
N GLU A 138 -5.47 6.68 3.68
CA GLU A 138 -5.98 5.36 4.08
C GLU A 138 -6.06 5.23 5.62
N VAL A 139 -6.25 4.00 6.11
CA VAL A 139 -6.30 3.64 7.53
C VAL A 139 -5.24 4.33 8.40
N HIS A 140 -3.96 4.34 8.01
CA HIS A 140 -2.92 5.01 8.82
C HIS A 140 -3.12 6.53 8.82
N CYS A 141 -3.44 7.14 7.69
CA CYS A 141 -3.75 8.58 7.60
C CYS A 141 -4.91 8.99 8.52
N GLY A 142 -5.91 8.12 8.69
CA GLY A 142 -7.08 8.35 9.54
C GLY A 142 -6.89 8.02 11.02
N SER A 143 -5.72 7.53 11.44
CA SER A 143 -5.51 7.00 12.79
C SER A 143 -4.19 7.47 13.41
N ASN A 144 -4.08 7.26 14.72
CA ASN A 144 -2.82 7.44 15.44
C ASN A 144 -2.81 6.49 16.65
N VAL A 145 -1.63 6.05 17.07
CA VAL A 145 -1.47 5.03 18.11
C VAL A 145 -0.49 5.50 19.17
N ARG A 146 -0.94 5.54 20.43
CA ARG A 146 -0.04 5.71 21.58
C ARG A 146 0.60 4.36 21.92
N ARG A 147 1.93 4.29 21.85
CA ARG A 147 2.72 3.08 22.11
C ARG A 147 3.44 3.16 23.46
N GLU A 148 3.85 2.00 23.97
CA GLU A 148 4.70 1.94 25.15
C GLU A 148 6.07 2.58 24.84
N PRO A 149 6.65 3.38 25.77
CA PRO A 149 7.99 3.90 25.60
C PRO A 149 9.05 2.79 25.55
N PHE A 150 10.18 3.05 24.90
CA PHE A 150 11.32 2.14 24.98
C PHE A 150 11.76 1.93 26.44
N SER A 151 12.11 0.69 26.78
CA SER A 151 12.69 0.38 28.10
C SER A 151 14.08 1.03 28.26
N PHE A 152 14.83 1.13 27.15
CA PHE A 152 16.11 1.83 27.05
C PHE A 152 15.97 3.30 27.42
N LYS A 153 16.89 3.80 28.23
CA LYS A 153 16.89 5.19 28.71
C LYS A 153 17.70 6.04 27.75
N TRP A 154 17.04 7.02 27.11
CA TRP A 154 17.65 7.83 26.06
C TRP A 154 18.94 8.56 26.50
N TRP A 155 19.06 8.92 27.79
CA TRP A 155 20.27 9.57 28.33
C TRP A 155 21.48 8.63 28.50
N ASN A 156 21.32 7.32 28.25
CA ASN A 156 22.43 6.37 28.18
C ASN A 156 22.98 6.21 26.76
N LEU A 157 22.41 6.90 25.76
CA LEU A 157 22.93 6.90 24.41
C LEU A 157 24.23 7.70 24.35
N GLU A 158 25.31 7.07 23.89
CA GLU A 158 26.50 7.80 23.45
C GLU A 158 26.26 8.21 21.98
N MET A 159 26.29 9.51 21.73
CA MET A 159 26.10 10.11 20.40
C MET A 159 27.43 10.45 19.75
#